data_AF-A0A2X2YQM6-F1
#
_entry.id   AF-A0A2X2YQM6-F1
#
_cell.length_a   1.000
_cell.length_b   1.000
_cell.length_c   1.000
_cell.angle_alpha   90.00
_cell.angle_beta   90.00
_cell.angle_gamma   90.00
#
_symmetry.space_group_name_H-M   'P 1'
#
loop_
_entity.id
_entity.type
_entity.pdbx_description
1 polymer ?
#
loop_
_entity_poly.entity_id
_entity_poly.type
_entity_poly.pdbx_seq_one_letter_code
_entity_poly.pdbx_strand_id
1 'polypeptide(L)'
;MYLNTVGLVRSREVVLLKHFESFREWATIQAGFYDEYIMPDGSRRRTAKSISFASMDDAEFNGVYQSVLNVLWNYILRRKFRSANDVENAAAQLMSFAG
;
A
#
# COMPACT_ATOMS: atom_id res chain seq x y z
N MET A 1 -30.24 -7.07 -20.37
CA MET A 1 -28.76 -7.13 -20.54
C MET A 1 -27.99 -6.05 -19.77
N TYR A 2 -28.62 -4.94 -19.33
CA TYR A 2 -27.97 -3.82 -18.60
C TYR A 2 -27.64 -4.09 -17.12
N LEU A 3 -28.47 -4.87 -16.40
CA LEU A 3 -28.25 -5.17 -14.98
C LEU A 3 -27.03 -6.07 -14.73
N ASN A 4 -26.71 -6.97 -15.67
CA ASN A 4 -25.61 -7.92 -15.52
C ASN A 4 -24.25 -7.24 -15.74
N THR A 5 -24.17 -6.29 -16.68
CA THR A 5 -22.94 -5.51 -16.92
C THR A 5 -22.60 -4.61 -15.73
N VAL A 6 -23.59 -3.95 -15.12
CA VAL A 6 -23.39 -3.14 -13.91
C VAL A 6 -22.95 -4.00 -12.72
N GLY A 7 -23.50 -5.20 -12.56
CA GLY A 7 -23.09 -6.16 -11.52
C GLY A 7 -21.65 -6.66 -11.69
N LEU A 8 -21.23 -6.94 -12.92
CA LEU A 8 -19.85 -7.34 -13.25
C LEU A 8 -18.84 -6.22 -13.03
N VAL A 9 -19.16 -4.99 -13.43
CA VAL A 9 -18.30 -3.81 -13.20
C VAL A 9 -18.11 -3.57 -11.70
N ARG A 10 -19.19 -3.56 -10.91
CA ARG A 10 -19.11 -3.42 -9.44
C ARG A 10 -18.31 -4.54 -8.79
N SER A 11 -18.51 -5.78 -9.23
CA SER A 11 -17.76 -6.92 -8.68
C SER A 11 -16.27 -6.81 -8.97
N ARG A 12 -15.91 -6.35 -10.18
CA ARG A 12 -14.51 -6.12 -10.57
C ARG A 12 -13.89 -4.96 -9.77
N GLU A 13 -14.60 -3.86 -9.61
CA GLU A 13 -14.17 -2.72 -8.79
C GLU A 13 -13.94 -3.13 -7.33
N VAL A 14 -14.88 -3.88 -6.73
CA VAL A 14 -14.75 -4.38 -5.35
C VAL A 14 -13.56 -5.32 -5.19
N VAL A 15 -13.33 -6.21 -6.16
CA VAL A 15 -12.17 -7.12 -6.14
C VAL A 15 -10.87 -6.34 -6.24
N LEU A 16 -10.77 -5.37 -7.15
CA LEU A 16 -9.60 -4.49 -7.29
C LEU A 16 -9.34 -3.71 -5.99
N LEU A 17 -10.38 -3.16 -5.36
CA LEU A 17 -10.26 -2.45 -4.08
C LEU A 17 -9.77 -3.38 -2.95
N LYS A 18 -10.30 -4.60 -2.84
CA LYS A 18 -9.82 -5.58 -1.85
C LYS A 18 -8.36 -5.96 -2.08
N HIS A 19 -7.95 -6.15 -3.32
CA HIS A 19 -6.55 -6.43 -3.65
C HIS A 19 -5.66 -5.24 -3.30
N PHE A 20 -6.12 -4.02 -3.58
CA PHE A 20 -5.42 -2.81 -3.21
C PHE A 20 -5.30 -2.66 -1.69
N GLU A 21 -6.38 -2.84 -0.93
CA GLU A 21 -6.38 -2.76 0.53
C GLU A 21 -5.46 -3.83 1.15
N SER A 22 -5.53 -5.08 0.68
CA SER A 22 -4.65 -6.16 1.16
C SER A 22 -3.18 -5.85 0.87
N PHE A 23 -2.90 -5.28 -0.31
CA PHE A 23 -1.55 -4.90 -0.70
C PHE A 23 -1.03 -3.71 0.11
N ARG A 24 -1.89 -2.71 0.36
CA ARG A 24 -1.60 -1.57 1.23
C ARG A 24 -1.31 -2.02 2.65
N GLU A 25 -2.13 -2.91 3.21
CA GLU A 25 -1.95 -3.47 4.54
C GLU A 25 -0.61 -4.20 4.63
N TRP A 26 -0.33 -5.09 3.66
CA TRP A 26 0.94 -5.80 3.58
C TRP A 26 2.15 -4.84 3.55
N ALA A 27 2.13 -3.85 2.66
CA ALA A 27 3.22 -2.88 2.51
C ALA A 27 3.44 -2.07 3.80
N THR A 28 2.35 -1.71 4.48
CA THR A 28 2.37 -0.94 5.74
C THR A 28 2.97 -1.76 6.89
N ILE A 29 2.61 -3.05 6.98
CA ILE A 29 3.20 -3.99 7.95
C ILE A 29 4.69 -4.18 7.67
N GLN A 30 5.09 -4.39 6.41
CA GLN A 30 6.49 -4.55 6.04
C GLN A 30 7.32 -3.31 6.31
N ALA A 31 6.72 -2.12 6.23
CA ALA A 31 7.37 -0.85 6.56
C ALA A 31 7.51 -0.63 8.09
N GLY A 32 7.01 -1.56 8.91
CA GLY A 32 7.12 -1.51 10.37
C GLY A 32 5.95 -0.80 11.06
N PHE A 33 4.95 -0.32 10.31
CA PHE A 33 3.78 0.37 10.86
C PHE A 33 2.66 -0.63 11.16
N TYR A 34 2.85 -1.46 12.19
CA TYR A 34 1.84 -2.43 12.62
C TYR A 34 1.70 -2.48 14.13
N ASP A 35 0.57 -3.00 14.57
CA ASP A 35 0.35 -3.44 15.94
C ASP A 35 0.35 -4.99 15.98
N GLU A 36 1.04 -5.56 16.97
CA GLU A 36 1.09 -7.00 17.18
C GLU A 36 0.15 -7.39 18.32
N TYR A 37 -0.77 -8.30 18.03
CA TYR A 37 -1.73 -8.84 18.99
C TYR A 37 -1.43 -10.31 19.23
N ILE A 38 -1.44 -10.71 20.50
CA ILE A 38 -1.37 -12.12 20.91
C ILE A 38 -2.81 -12.60 21.07
N MET A 39 -3.16 -13.63 20.30
CA MET A 39 -4.47 -14.25 20.34
C MET A 39 -4.57 -15.24 21.52
N PRO A 40 -5.79 -15.60 21.96
CA PRO A 40 -5.97 -16.59 23.02
C PRO A 40 -5.35 -17.96 22.74
N ASP A 41 -5.14 -18.31 21.47
CA ASP A 41 -4.48 -19.55 21.03
C ASP A 41 -2.94 -19.46 21.00
N GLY A 42 -2.38 -18.32 21.42
CA GLY A 42 -0.94 -18.04 21.40
C GLY A 42 -0.39 -17.61 20.04
N SER A 43 -1.22 -17.52 18.99
CA SER A 43 -0.81 -17.00 17.70
C SER A 43 -0.57 -15.49 17.74
N ARG A 44 0.36 -15.02 16.92
CA ARG A 44 0.67 -13.59 16.78
C ARG A 44 0.04 -13.07 15.50
N ARG A 45 -0.78 -12.03 15.62
CA ARG A 45 -1.38 -11.34 14.48
C ARG A 45 -0.83 -9.93 14.38
N ARG A 46 -0.33 -9.57 13.19
CA ARG A 46 0.08 -8.20 12.86
C ARG A 46 -1.02 -7.55 12.04
N THR A 47 -1.44 -6.37 12.48
CA THR A 47 -2.44 -5.57 11.77
C THR A 47 -1.78 -4.24 11.42
N ALA A 48 -1.93 -3.76 10.18
CA ALA A 48 -1.38 -2.48 9.79
C ALA A 48 -1.99 -1.35 10.63
N LYS A 49 -1.16 -0.38 11.01
CA LYS A 49 -1.66 0.85 11.65
C LYS A 49 -2.52 1.63 10.67
N SER A 50 -3.63 2.16 11.16
CA SER A 50 -4.45 3.13 10.42
C SER A 50 -3.72 4.47 10.38
N ILE A 51 -2.97 4.71 9.32
CA ILE A 51 -2.24 5.95 9.10
C ILE A 51 -3.19 6.99 8.49
N SER A 52 -3.40 8.11 9.21
CA SER A 52 -4.16 9.25 8.72
C SER A 52 -3.20 10.31 8.17
N PHE A 53 -2.98 10.33 6.85
CA PHE A 53 -2.07 11.31 6.23
C PHE A 53 -2.49 12.76 6.47
N ALA A 54 -3.80 13.02 6.61
CA ALA A 54 -4.33 14.35 6.87
C ALA A 54 -4.02 14.89 8.28
N SER A 55 -3.57 14.02 9.19
CA SER A 55 -3.33 14.36 10.60
C SER A 55 -1.84 14.38 10.95
N MET A 56 -0.96 14.09 10.00
CA MET A 56 0.50 14.02 10.19
C MET A 56 1.17 15.29 9.70
N ASP A 57 2.31 15.64 10.30
CA ASP A 57 3.17 16.69 9.76
C ASP A 57 4.00 16.19 8.55
N ASP A 58 4.66 17.12 7.84
CA ASP A 58 5.43 16.79 6.64
C ASP A 58 6.61 15.82 6.92
N ALA A 59 7.20 15.87 8.12
CA ALA A 59 8.33 15.03 8.48
C ALA A 59 7.87 13.59 8.78
N GLU A 60 6.77 13.45 9.52
CA GLU A 60 6.08 12.19 9.77
C GLU A 60 5.61 11.55 8.46
N PHE A 61 4.99 12.34 7.59
CA PHE A 61 4.58 11.89 6.26
C PHE A 61 5.78 11.39 5.46
N ASN A 62 6.85 12.16 5.38
CA ASN A 62 8.05 11.78 4.63
C ASN A 62 8.69 10.49 5.19
N GLY A 63 8.70 10.32 6.51
CA GLY A 63 9.18 9.10 7.16
C GLY A 63 8.37 7.86 6.77
N VAL A 64 7.04 7.95 6.80
CA VAL A 64 6.15 6.87 6.35
C VAL A 64 6.35 6.60 4.86
N TYR A 65 6.36 7.65 4.05
CA TYR A 65 6.51 7.58 2.60
C TYR A 65 7.79 6.86 2.19
N GLN A 66 8.94 7.29 2.72
CA GLN A 66 10.24 6.67 2.44
C GLN A 66 10.30 5.20 2.89
N SER A 67 9.73 4.89 4.05
CA SER A 67 9.72 3.51 4.58
C SER A 67 8.90 2.57 3.70
N VAL A 68 7.70 2.99 3.29
CA VAL A 68 6.85 2.21 2.38
C VAL A 68 7.48 2.10 0.99
N LEU A 69 8.05 3.19 0.46
CA LEU A 69 8.73 3.18 -0.83
C LEU A 69 9.92 2.21 -0.83
N ASN A 70 10.71 2.17 0.24
CA ASN A 70 11.82 1.23 0.39
C ASN A 70 11.37 -0.23 0.39
N VAL A 71 10.24 -0.55 1.04
CA VAL A 71 9.62 -1.89 0.96
C VAL A 71 9.25 -2.20 -0.49
N LEU A 72 8.48 -1.34 -1.14
CA LEU A 72 8.06 -1.55 -2.52
C LEU A 72 9.26 -1.73 -3.46
N TRP A 73 10.31 -0.94 -3.26
CA TRP A 73 11.57 -1.06 -3.97
C TRP A 73 12.20 -2.45 -3.80
N ASN A 74 12.42 -2.87 -2.56
CA ASN A 74 13.12 -4.11 -2.27
C ASN A 74 12.37 -5.37 -2.71
N TYR A 75 11.04 -5.37 -2.58
CA TYR A 75 10.23 -6.56 -2.84
C TYR A 75 9.76 -6.67 -4.30
N ILE A 76 9.51 -5.54 -4.98
CA ILE A 76 8.80 -5.54 -6.26
C ILE A 76 9.60 -4.81 -7.33
N LEU A 77 9.96 -3.56 -7.06
CA LEU A 77 10.45 -2.68 -8.12
C LEU A 77 11.88 -3.01 -8.53
N ARG A 78 12.78 -3.38 -7.60
CA ARG A 78 14.16 -3.80 -7.93
C ARG A 78 14.23 -4.99 -8.89
N ARG A 79 13.20 -5.83 -8.95
CA ARG A 79 13.13 -6.96 -9.90
C ARG A 79 12.73 -6.53 -11.31
N LYS A 80 12.03 -5.39 -11.45
CA LYS A 80 11.58 -4.84 -12.73
C LYS A 80 12.43 -3.66 -13.23
N PHE A 81 13.06 -2.93 -12.32
CA PHE A 81 13.83 -1.71 -12.59
C PHE A 81 15.29 -1.92 -12.20
N ARG A 82 16.21 -1.50 -13.07
CA ARG A 82 17.65 -1.74 -12.91
C ARG A 82 18.35 -0.70 -12.02
N SER A 83 17.75 0.48 -11.79
CA SER A 83 18.35 1.57 -11.00
C SER A 83 17.34 2.33 -10.13
N ALA A 84 17.80 2.91 -9.02
CA ALA A 84 16.96 3.69 -8.09
C ALA A 84 16.35 4.94 -8.75
N ASN A 85 17.09 5.58 -9.67
CA ASN A 85 16.60 6.72 -10.46
C ASN A 85 15.34 6.37 -11.28
N ASP A 86 15.23 5.15 -11.79
CA ASP A 86 14.05 4.74 -12.57
C ASP A 86 12.79 4.68 -11.70
N VAL A 87 12.95 4.40 -10.40
CA VAL A 87 11.82 4.38 -9.47
C VAL A 87 11.49 5.75 -8.91
N GLU A 88 12.47 6.62 -8.69
CA GLU A 88 12.16 8.01 -8.37
C GLU A 88 11.41 8.68 -9.51
N ASN A 89 11.80 8.43 -10.77
CA ASN A 89 11.05 8.91 -11.93
C ASN A 89 9.65 8.29 -12.03
N ALA A 90 9.49 6.99 -11.77
CA ALA A 90 8.18 6.34 -11.76
C ALA A 90 7.29 6.84 -10.59
N ALA A 91 7.86 7.07 -9.42
CA ALA A 91 7.17 7.62 -8.26
C ALA A 91 6.77 9.08 -8.51
N ALA A 92 7.64 9.89 -9.11
CA ALA A 92 7.33 11.25 -9.53
C ALA A 92 6.19 11.28 -10.57
N GLN A 93 6.18 10.35 -11.53
CA GLN A 93 5.07 10.20 -12.46
C GLN A 93 3.76 9.81 -11.75
N LEU A 94 3.79 8.84 -10.83
CA LEU A 94 2.61 8.46 -10.05
C LEU A 94 2.08 9.60 -9.16
N MET A 95 2.97 10.38 -8.56
CA MET A 95 2.59 11.57 -7.79
C MET A 95 1.99 12.67 -8.68
N SER A 96 2.52 12.84 -9.90
CA SER A 96 1.95 13.75 -10.89
C SER A 96 0.56 13.32 -11.40
N PHE A 97 0.22 12.03 -11.33
CA PHE A 97 -1.11 11.51 -11.68
C PHE A 97 -2.13 11.60 -10.54
N ALA A 98 -1.67 11.79 -9.30
CA ALA A 98 -2.52 11.93 -8.12
C ALA A 98 -2.91 13.39 -7.81
N GLY A 99 -2.40 14.35 -8.61
CA GLY A 99 -2.73 15.77 -8.56
C GLY A 99 -3.91 16.15 -9.44
#